data_AF-A0AAU2JNU0-F1
#
_entry.id   AF-A0AAU2JNU0-F1
#
_cell.length_a   1.000
_cell.length_b   1.000
_cell.length_c   1.000
_cell.angle_alpha   90.00
_cell.angle_beta   90.00
_cell.angle_gamma   90.00
#
_symmetry.space_group_name_H-M   'P 1'
#
loop_
_entity.id
_entity.type
_entity.pdbx_description
1 polymer ?
#
loop_
_entity_poly.entity_id
_entity_poly.type
_entity_poly.pdbx_seq_one_letter_code
_entity_poly.pdbx_strand_id
1 'polypeptide(L)' 'MADLTDRELQIFNTMACGPSNEELSKSLGMTVRTVKFHLENIRGKLGGISRLQACLLAMHHRIAVCPVGHL' A
#
# COMPACT_ATOMS: atom_id res chain seq x y z
N MET A 1 -11.22 1.80 -6.90
CA MET A 1 -9.92 1.20 -7.29
C MET A 1 -9.63 1.29 -8.78
N ALA A 2 -10.65 1.51 -9.63
CA ALA A 2 -10.50 1.60 -11.09
C ALA A 2 -9.51 2.68 -11.59
N ASP A 3 -9.24 3.72 -10.80
CA ASP A 3 -8.28 4.79 -11.15
C ASP A 3 -6.82 4.50 -10.76
N LEU A 4 -6.55 3.41 -10.02
CA LEU A 4 -5.18 3.00 -9.75
C LEU A 4 -4.60 2.28 -10.97
N THR A 5 -3.38 2.64 -11.33
CA THR A 5 -2.58 1.86 -12.29
C THR A 5 -2.25 0.48 -11.72
N ASP A 6 -1.84 -0.46 -12.58
CA ASP A 6 -1.45 -1.80 -12.12
C ASP A 6 -0.36 -1.77 -11.06
N ARG A 7 0.61 -0.86 -11.19
CA ARG A 7 1.70 -0.72 -10.21
C ARG A 7 1.21 -0.16 -8.89
N GLU A 8 0.32 0.82 -8.93
CA GLU A 8 -0.30 1.40 -7.73
C GLU A 8 -1.22 0.37 -7.04
N LEU A 9 -1.96 -0.42 -7.81
CA LEU A 9 -2.79 -1.50 -7.29
C LEU A 9 -1.94 -2.60 -6.63
N GLN A 10 -0.78 -2.94 -7.22
CA GLN A 10 0.16 -3.87 -6.61
C GLN A 10 0.67 -3.34 -5.26
N ILE A 11 1.10 -2.08 -5.20
CA ILE A 11 1.58 -1.44 -3.97
C ILE A 11 0.46 -1.36 -2.92
N PHE A 12 -0.74 -0.95 -3.33
CA PHE A 12 -1.92 -0.86 -2.48
C PHE A 12 -2.27 -2.22 -1.87
N ASN A 13 -2.19 -3.29 -2.64
CA ASN A 13 -2.44 -4.64 -2.13
C ASN A 13 -1.37 -5.10 -1.12
N THR A 14 -0.09 -4.80 -1.38
CA THR A 14 1.01 -5.21 -0.50
C THR A 14 1.03 -4.42 0.82
N MET A 15 0.47 -3.20 0.86
CA MET A 15 0.47 -2.37 2.07
C MET A 15 -0.61 -2.74 3.11
N ALA A 16 -1.47 -3.72 2.84
CA ALA A 16 -2.57 -4.11 3.73
C ALA A 16 -2.10 -4.35 5.19
N CYS A 17 -0.97 -5.04 5.38
CA CYS A 17 -0.38 -5.33 6.70
C CYS A 17 0.33 -4.16 7.37
N GLY A 18 0.29 -2.96 6.81
CA GLY A 18 1.04 -1.81 7.30
C GLY A 18 2.58 -1.92 7.27
N PRO A 19 3.23 -2.64 6.31
CA PRO A 19 4.69 -2.68 6.22
C PRO A 19 5.27 -1.26 6.12
N SER A 20 6.49 -1.04 6.56
CA SER A 20 7.24 0.20 6.30
C SER A 20 7.49 0.40 4.80
N ASN A 21 7.90 1.62 4.42
CA ASN A 21 8.28 1.88 3.02
C ASN A 21 9.50 1.06 2.58
N GLU A 22 10.38 0.70 3.51
CA GLU A 22 11.56 -0.15 3.24
C GLU A 22 11.15 -1.61 3.01
N GLU A 23 10.20 -2.12 3.78
CA GLU A 23 9.66 -3.48 3.55
C GLU A 23 8.88 -3.56 2.26
N LEU A 24 8.08 -2.53 1.93
CA LEU A 24 7.42 -2.42 0.63
C LEU A 24 8.43 -2.37 -0.51
N SER A 25 9.51 -1.59 -0.35
CA SER A 25 10.52 -1.45 -1.39
C SER A 25 11.25 -2.77 -1.64
N LYS A 26 11.59 -3.50 -0.58
CA LYS A 26 12.17 -4.86 -0.67
C LYS A 26 11.19 -5.85 -1.33
N SER A 27 9.94 -5.87 -0.88
CA SER A 27 8.92 -6.80 -1.37
C SER A 27 8.58 -6.61 -2.85
N LEU A 28 8.71 -5.39 -3.37
CA LEU A 28 8.31 -5.03 -4.73
C LEU A 28 9.50 -4.79 -5.68
N GLY A 29 10.73 -4.96 -5.20
CA GLY A 29 11.95 -4.68 -5.97
C GLY A 29 12.07 -3.22 -6.41
N MET A 30 11.71 -2.28 -5.52
CA MET A 30 11.68 -0.84 -5.80
C MET A 30 12.67 -0.09 -4.91
N THR A 31 12.95 1.17 -5.27
CA THR A 31 13.56 2.10 -4.31
C THR A 31 12.50 2.65 -3.35
N VAL A 32 12.91 3.01 -2.13
CA VAL A 32 12.03 3.68 -1.15
C VAL A 32 11.43 4.98 -1.72
N ARG A 33 12.20 5.71 -2.54
CA ARG A 33 11.73 6.93 -3.21
C ARG A 33 10.55 6.65 -4.14
N THR A 34 10.66 5.60 -4.96
CA THR A 34 9.60 5.19 -5.89
C THR A 34 8.35 4.73 -5.13
N VAL A 35 8.53 3.99 -4.03
CA VAL A 35 7.41 3.59 -3.16
C VAL A 35 6.68 4.81 -2.58
N LYS A 36 7.42 5.80 -2.05
CA LYS A 36 6.84 7.05 -1.53
C LYS A 36 6.01 7.77 -2.58
N PHE A 37 6.55 7.91 -3.79
CA PHE A 37 5.86 8.55 -4.91
C PHE A 37 4.51 7.88 -5.22
N HIS A 38 4.50 6.55 -5.38
CA HIS A 38 3.26 5.85 -5.66
C HIS A 38 2.28 5.88 -4.49
N LEU A 39 2.75 5.82 -3.23
CA LEU A 39 1.88 5.93 -2.06
C LEU A 39 1.19 7.30 -1.99
N GLU A 40 1.87 8.37 -2.36
CA GLU A 40 1.28 9.70 -2.45
C GLU A 40 0.19 9.75 -3.53
N ASN A 41 0.47 9.23 -4.72
CA ASN A 41 -0.51 9.17 -5.81
C ASN A 41 -1.72 8.30 -5.47
N ILE A 42 -1.50 7.12 -4.87
CA ILE A 42 -2.57 6.22 -4.40
C ILE A 42 -3.47 6.98 -3.43
N ARG A 43 -2.89 7.62 -2.41
CA ARG A 43 -3.65 8.36 -1.41
C ARG A 43 -4.42 9.53 -2.05
N GLY A 44 -3.80 10.27 -2.97
CA GLY A 44 -4.45 11.34 -3.73
C GLY A 44 -5.67 10.84 -4.52
N LYS A 45 -5.50 9.75 -5.26
CA LYS A 45 -6.59 9.10 -6.03
C LYS A 45 -7.70 8.52 -5.15
N LEU A 46 -7.40 8.21 -3.89
CA LEU A 46 -8.36 7.72 -2.90
C LEU A 46 -8.94 8.84 -2.03
N GLY A 47 -8.83 10.11 -2.44
CA GLY A 47 -9.43 11.24 -1.74
C GLY A 47 -8.56 11.83 -0.61
N GLY A 48 -7.24 11.65 -0.69
CA GLY A 48 -6.28 12.23 0.26
C GLY A 48 -6.17 11.51 1.61
N ILE A 49 -6.68 10.28 1.72
CA ILE A 49 -6.72 9.50 2.96
C ILE A 49 -5.33 9.29 3.58
N SER A 50 -5.28 9.04 4.89
CA SER A 50 -4.04 8.73 5.61
C SER A 50 -3.46 7.38 5.22
N ARG A 51 -2.19 7.12 5.57
CA ARG A 51 -1.57 5.80 5.38
C ARG A 51 -2.38 4.71 6.08
N LEU A 52 -2.77 4.93 7.34
CA LEU A 52 -3.54 3.97 8.11
C LEU A 52 -4.89 3.67 7.44
N GLN A 53 -5.59 4.70 6.97
CA GLN A 53 -6.84 4.53 6.22
C GLN A 53 -6.62 3.75 4.92
N ALA A 54 -5.53 4.02 4.18
CA ALA A 54 -5.20 3.26 2.98
C ALA A 54 -4.86 1.78 3.30
N CYS A 55 -4.16 1.50 4.40
CA CYS A 55 -3.90 0.12 4.84
C CYS A 55 -5.20 -0.60 5.21
N LEU A 56 -6.09 0.06 5.97
CA LEU A 56 -7.40 -0.49 6.33
C LEU A 56 -8.25 -0.77 5.10
N LEU A 57 -8.25 0.15 4.13
CA LEU A 57 -8.97 -0.04 2.88
C LEU A 57 -8.38 -1.20 2.06
N ALA A 58 -7.05 -1.34 2.03
CA ALA A 58 -6.39 -2.47 1.39
C ALA A 58 -6.72 -3.82 2.07
N MET A 59 -6.77 -3.85 3.40
CA MET A 59 -7.22 -5.00 4.19
C MET A 59 -8.70 -5.31 4.03
N HIS A 60 -9.53 -4.33 3.71
CA HIS A 60 -10.94 -4.57 3.42
C HIS A 60 -11.14 -5.04 1.97
N HIS A 61 -10.34 -4.50 1.04
CA HIS A 61 -10.43 -4.81 -0.39
C HIS A 61 -9.89 -6.21 -0.73
N ARG A 62 -8.85 -6.66 -0.03
CA ARG A 62 -8.43 -8.06 -0.05
C ARG A 62 -8.89 -8.72 1.23
N ILE A 63 -9.38 -9.95 1.16
CA ILE A 63 -9.44 -10.85 2.33
C ILE A 63 -7.99 -11.22 2.68
N ALA A 64 -7.18 -10.24 3.07
CA ALA A 64 -5.77 -10.39 3.35
C ALA A 64 -5.64 -10.89 4.80
N VAL A 65 -5.35 -12.17 4.93
CA VAL A 65 -4.97 -12.77 6.21
C VAL A 65 -3.54 -12.36 6.49
N CYS A 66 -3.36 -11.31 7.29
CA CYS A 66 -2.05 -10.93 7.78
C CYS A 66 -1.72 -11.86 8.97
N PRO A 67 -0.68 -12.70 8.91
CA PRO A 67 -0.25 -13.43 10.10
C PRO A 67 0.20 -12.38 11.13
N VAL A 68 -0.59 -12.23 12.18
CA VAL A 68 -0.34 -11.26 13.25
C VAL A 68 0.99 -11.62 13.89
N GLY A 69 2.04 -10.85 13.61
CA GLY A 69 3.38 -11.21 14.05
C GLY A 69 4.44 -10.20 13.71
N HIS A 70 4.16 -8.90 13.81
CA HIS A 70 5.17 -7.85 13.99
C HIS A 70 4.49 -6.65 14.67
N LEU A 71 4.30 -6.75 15.99
CA LEU A 71 4.22 -5.59 16.90
C LEU A 71 5.47 -5.63 17.77
#